data_AF-A0A242NY62-F1
#
_entry.id   AF-A0A242NY62-F1
#
_cell.length_a   1.000
_cell.length_b   1.000
_cell.length_c   1.000
_cell.angle_alpha   90.00
_cell.angle_beta   90.00
_cell.angle_gamma   90.00
#
_symmetry.space_group_name_H-M   'P 1'
#
loop_
_entity.id
_entity.type
_entity.pdbx_description
1 polymer ?
#
loop_
_entity_poly.entity_id
_entity_poly.type
_entity_poly.pdbx_seq_one_letter_code
_entity_poly.pdbx_strand_id
1 'polypeptide(L)'
;MVIKDNIGEFRLMPFRANELPFGWYFRNGDNYLLSSPQGKALNGLSDNYKRDHQITIKNINGQQYINVPSAFAPDGRGFFERAVNGTTRQVGSVEHDTIRNIWARYGNFIVSALEASGAFKINANAAPAYDGNAHGWHTDILFDASRVVPTANENRPLNIGMTPAIYLGV
;
A
#
# COMPACT_ATOMS: atom_id res chain seq x y z
N MET A 1 -21.82 5.63 -28.98
CA MET A 1 -20.64 6.46 -28.68
C MET A 1 -19.53 5.52 -28.23
N VAL A 2 -18.52 5.28 -29.06
CA VAL A 2 -17.35 4.48 -28.65
C VAL A 2 -16.47 5.43 -27.85
N ILE A 3 -16.34 5.20 -26.54
CA ILE A 3 -15.35 5.92 -25.73
C ILE A 3 -13.99 5.40 -26.19
N LYS A 4 -13.20 6.26 -26.82
CA LYS A 4 -11.82 5.95 -27.19
C LYS A 4 -10.97 6.11 -25.94
N ASP A 5 -10.24 5.06 -25.57
CA ASP A 5 -9.27 5.12 -24.47
C ASP A 5 -8.22 6.20 -24.74
N ASN A 6 -7.81 6.93 -23.71
CA ASN A 6 -6.82 7.99 -23.82
C ASN A 6 -5.42 7.47 -23.51
N ILE A 7 -4.41 7.92 -24.27
CA ILE A 7 -3.01 7.58 -23.97
C ILE A 7 -2.68 8.07 -22.55
N GLY A 8 -2.14 7.18 -21.72
CA GLY A 8 -1.88 7.43 -20.30
C GLY A 8 -3.05 7.07 -19.37
N GLU A 9 -4.14 6.52 -19.87
CA GLU A 9 -5.23 6.04 -19.02
C GLU A 9 -4.81 4.81 -18.21
N PHE A 10 -5.15 4.79 -16.92
CA PHE A 10 -4.94 3.65 -16.03
C PHE A 10 -6.24 2.89 -15.78
N ARG A 11 -6.15 1.56 -15.76
CA ARG A 11 -7.26 0.68 -15.35
C ARG A 11 -6.75 -0.51 -14.54
N LEU A 12 -7.60 -1.02 -13.67
CA LEU A 12 -7.48 -2.37 -13.13
C LEU A 12 -8.26 -3.31 -14.05
N MET A 13 -7.56 -4.25 -14.69
CA MET A 13 -8.13 -5.14 -15.69
C MET A 13 -8.25 -6.58 -15.16
N PRO A 14 -9.30 -7.33 -15.54
CA PRO A 14 -9.51 -8.71 -15.10
C PRO A 14 -8.63 -9.73 -15.85
N PHE A 15 -7.80 -9.27 -16.80
CA PHE A 15 -6.95 -10.11 -17.63
C PHE A 15 -5.58 -10.30 -17.00
N ARG A 16 -4.89 -11.41 -17.32
CA ARG A 16 -3.47 -11.58 -16.98
C ARG A 16 -2.61 -10.59 -17.75
N ALA A 17 -1.39 -10.32 -17.28
CA ALA A 17 -0.48 -9.37 -17.93
C ALA A 17 -0.17 -9.71 -19.41
N ASN A 18 -0.09 -11.01 -19.75
CA ASN A 18 0.14 -11.50 -21.11
C ASN A 18 -1.15 -11.63 -21.94
N GLU A 19 -2.30 -11.31 -21.38
CA GLU A 19 -3.63 -11.37 -22.00
C GLU A 19 -4.28 -9.97 -22.06
N LEU A 20 -3.49 -8.92 -21.80
CA LEU A 20 -3.98 -7.54 -21.88
C LEU A 20 -4.43 -7.23 -23.32
N PRO A 21 -5.56 -6.52 -23.50
CA PRO A 21 -6.00 -6.10 -24.82
C PRO A 21 -4.96 -5.25 -25.53
N PHE A 22 -5.02 -5.22 -26.86
CA PHE A 22 -4.11 -4.40 -27.66
C PHE A 22 -4.07 -2.95 -27.17
N GLY A 23 -2.86 -2.38 -27.13
CA GLY A 23 -2.62 -1.03 -26.64
C GLY A 23 -2.53 -0.89 -25.11
N TRP A 24 -2.87 -1.93 -24.34
CA TRP A 24 -2.75 -1.93 -22.88
C TRP A 24 -1.49 -2.67 -22.42
N TYR A 25 -0.78 -2.05 -21.48
CA TYR A 25 0.50 -2.54 -20.97
C TYR A 25 0.49 -2.61 -19.45
N PHE A 26 1.14 -3.64 -18.89
CA PHE A 26 1.21 -3.82 -17.44
C PHE A 26 2.02 -2.68 -16.78
N ARG A 27 1.53 -2.11 -15.68
CA ARG A 27 2.20 -1.05 -14.91
C ARG A 27 3.18 -1.63 -13.89
N ASN A 28 4.25 -2.22 -14.40
CA ASN A 28 5.26 -2.94 -13.61
C ASN A 28 6.66 -2.28 -13.62
N GLY A 29 6.80 -1.10 -14.23
CA GLY A 29 8.11 -0.44 -14.37
C GLY A 29 8.97 -0.92 -15.54
N ASP A 30 8.45 -1.76 -16.43
CA ASP A 30 9.18 -2.25 -17.61
C ASP A 30 9.68 -1.12 -18.51
N ASN A 31 10.79 -1.40 -19.19
CA ASN A 31 11.49 -0.43 -20.02
C ASN A 31 11.25 -0.71 -21.50
N TYR A 32 10.88 0.32 -22.25
CA TYR A 32 10.76 0.29 -23.70
C TYR A 32 11.82 1.16 -24.33
N LEU A 33 12.36 0.74 -25.48
CA LEU A 33 13.24 1.60 -26.27
C LEU A 33 12.53 2.92 -26.54
N LEU A 34 13.20 4.05 -26.33
CA LEU A 34 12.61 5.38 -26.55
C LEU A 34 12.10 5.56 -27.98
N SER A 35 12.72 4.86 -28.95
CA SER A 35 12.35 4.87 -30.36
C SER A 35 11.18 3.94 -30.72
N SER A 36 10.78 3.02 -29.83
CA SER A 36 9.67 2.09 -30.09
C SER A 36 8.31 2.81 -30.11
N PRO A 37 7.24 2.20 -30.64
CA PRO A 37 5.90 2.76 -30.54
C PRO A 37 5.51 3.11 -29.10
N GLN A 38 5.76 2.20 -28.15
CA GLN A 38 5.50 2.39 -26.73
C GLN A 38 6.34 3.54 -26.16
N GLY A 39 7.63 3.57 -26.50
CA GLY A 39 8.54 4.63 -26.05
C GLY A 39 8.11 6.02 -26.53
N LYS A 40 7.66 6.13 -27.78
CA LYS A 40 7.11 7.37 -28.35
C LYS A 40 5.80 7.78 -27.67
N ALA A 41 4.89 6.83 -27.41
CA ALA A 41 3.64 7.09 -26.71
C ALA A 41 3.89 7.60 -25.29
N LEU A 42 4.78 6.94 -24.54
CA LEU A 42 5.19 7.36 -23.19
C LEU A 42 5.88 8.73 -23.20
N ASN A 43 6.79 8.96 -24.15
CA ASN A 43 7.53 10.21 -24.23
C ASN A 43 6.64 11.41 -24.61
N GLY A 44 5.57 11.15 -25.37
CA GLY A 44 4.56 12.14 -25.74
C GLY A 44 3.66 12.60 -24.59
N LEU A 45 3.68 11.92 -23.44
CA LEU A 45 2.99 12.37 -22.23
C LEU A 45 3.64 13.67 -21.69
N SER A 46 2.84 14.49 -21.02
CA SER A 46 3.32 15.77 -20.48
C SER A 46 4.42 15.57 -19.44
N ASP A 47 5.28 16.57 -19.26
CA ASP A 47 6.37 16.49 -18.28
C ASP A 47 5.85 16.37 -16.85
N ASN A 48 4.71 16.98 -16.53
CA ASN A 48 4.06 16.81 -15.24
C ASN A 48 3.55 15.38 -15.06
N TYR A 49 2.89 14.79 -16.07
CA TYR A 49 2.44 13.39 -16.00
C TYR A 49 3.63 12.45 -15.77
N LYS A 50 4.72 12.64 -16.53
CA LYS A 50 5.92 11.81 -16.40
C LYS A 50 6.55 11.96 -15.02
N ARG A 51 6.61 13.18 -14.47
CA ARG A 51 7.12 13.46 -13.12
C ARG A 51 6.26 12.78 -12.05
N ASP A 52 4.95 12.98 -12.11
CA ASP A 52 4.01 12.48 -11.10
C ASP A 52 4.00 10.94 -11.07
N HIS A 53 4.17 10.30 -12.23
CA HIS A 53 4.14 8.84 -12.36
C HIS A 53 5.52 8.17 -12.47
N GLN A 54 6.59 8.92 -12.17
CA GLN A 54 7.97 8.41 -12.18
C GLN A 54 8.36 7.72 -13.51
N ILE A 55 7.91 8.30 -14.62
CA ILE A 55 8.29 7.88 -15.97
C ILE A 55 9.58 8.60 -16.34
N THR A 56 10.66 7.84 -16.49
CA THR A 56 12.01 8.38 -16.67
C THR A 56 12.70 7.78 -17.87
N ILE A 57 13.57 8.56 -18.51
CA ILE A 57 14.45 8.08 -19.57
C ILE A 57 15.78 7.65 -18.96
N LYS A 58 16.25 6.46 -19.32
CA LYS A 58 17.50 5.84 -18.83
C LYS A 58 18.37 5.41 -20.00
N ASN A 59 19.68 5.55 -19.87
CA ASN A 59 20.63 4.99 -20.82
C ASN A 59 21.03 3.58 -20.36
N ILE A 60 20.78 2.58 -21.20
CA ILE A 60 21.15 1.19 -20.97
C ILE A 60 21.92 0.73 -22.22
N ASN A 61 23.17 0.32 -22.05
CA ASN A 61 24.03 -0.16 -23.14
C ASN A 61 24.08 0.77 -24.38
N GLY A 62 24.14 2.09 -24.14
CA GLY A 62 24.22 3.09 -25.21
C GLY A 62 22.89 3.41 -25.91
N GLN A 63 21.77 2.82 -25.46
CA GLN A 63 20.43 3.14 -25.96
C GLN A 63 19.57 3.78 -24.88
N GLN A 64 18.66 4.65 -25.30
CA GLN A 64 17.69 5.28 -24.41
C GLN A 64 16.44 4.41 -24.27
N TYR A 65 16.03 4.20 -23.03
CA TYR A 65 14.80 3.51 -22.66
C TYR A 65 13.93 4.42 -21.81
N ILE A 66 12.62 4.23 -21.87
CA ILE A 66 11.64 4.91 -21.03
C ILE A 66 10.76 3.86 -20.35
N ASN A 67 10.47 4.05 -19.06
CA ASN A 67 9.67 3.08 -18.31
C ASN A 67 8.16 3.35 -18.38
N VAL A 68 7.36 2.30 -18.35
CA VAL A 68 5.96 2.43 -17.88
C VAL A 68 5.97 2.77 -16.39
N PRO A 69 4.92 3.43 -15.86
CA PRO A 69 4.80 3.64 -14.42
C PRO A 69 4.66 2.30 -13.69
N SER A 70 5.04 2.28 -12.41
CA SER A 70 4.82 1.12 -11.54
C SER A 70 3.60 1.35 -10.65
N ALA A 71 2.70 0.37 -10.59
CA ALA A 71 1.62 0.33 -9.60
C ALA A 71 2.08 -0.32 -8.27
N PHE A 72 3.36 -0.65 -8.15
CA PHE A 72 3.93 -1.37 -7.00
C PHE A 72 5.00 -0.54 -6.29
N ALA A 73 4.98 -0.63 -4.96
CA ALA A 73 6.04 -0.13 -4.09
C ALA A 73 7.32 -0.98 -4.26
N PRO A 74 8.49 -0.47 -3.82
CA PRO A 74 9.75 -1.21 -3.91
C PRO A 74 9.76 -2.58 -3.21
N ASP A 75 8.86 -2.78 -2.23
CA ASP A 75 8.68 -4.05 -1.52
C ASP A 75 7.71 -5.03 -2.21
N GLY A 76 7.19 -4.66 -3.39
CA GLY A 76 6.30 -5.48 -4.20
C GLY A 76 4.81 -5.35 -3.88
N ARG A 77 4.43 -4.59 -2.82
CA ARG A 77 3.01 -4.33 -2.54
C ARG A 77 2.40 -3.41 -3.59
N GLY A 78 1.16 -3.68 -3.98
CA GLY A 78 0.42 -2.82 -4.90
C GLY A 78 -0.12 -1.58 -4.19
N PHE A 79 -0.01 -0.42 -4.82
CA PHE A 79 -0.66 0.80 -4.31
C PHE A 79 -2.17 0.73 -4.51
N PHE A 80 -2.91 1.14 -3.49
CA PHE A 80 -4.33 1.47 -3.65
C PHE A 80 -4.47 2.90 -4.19
N GLU A 81 -5.11 3.04 -5.35
CA GLU A 81 -5.37 4.34 -5.95
C GLU A 81 -6.54 5.04 -5.26
N ARG A 82 -6.34 6.31 -4.89
CA ARG A 82 -7.38 7.13 -4.26
C ARG A 82 -7.30 8.58 -4.69
N ALA A 83 -8.43 9.26 -4.57
CA ALA A 83 -8.56 10.65 -4.98
C ALA A 83 -7.56 11.56 -4.27
N VAL A 84 -7.05 12.54 -5.03
CA VAL A 84 -6.30 13.69 -4.52
C VAL A 84 -7.17 14.55 -3.61
N ASN A 85 -6.56 15.33 -2.73
CA ASN A 85 -7.28 16.24 -1.83
C ASN A 85 -7.11 17.73 -2.22
N GLY A 86 -6.48 18.00 -3.36
CA GLY A 86 -6.23 19.35 -3.87
C GLY A 86 -5.21 20.17 -3.07
N THR A 87 -4.62 19.61 -2.02
CA THR A 87 -3.66 20.29 -1.14
C THR A 87 -2.42 19.44 -0.92
N THR A 88 -2.37 18.62 0.12
CA THR A 88 -1.19 17.83 0.50
C THR A 88 -1.05 16.52 -0.27
N ARG A 89 -2.15 16.00 -0.81
CA ARG A 89 -2.19 14.78 -1.64
C ARG A 89 -2.39 15.17 -3.09
N GLN A 90 -1.31 15.10 -3.86
CA GLN A 90 -1.27 15.38 -5.29
C GLN A 90 -1.19 14.10 -6.12
N VAL A 91 -1.38 14.20 -7.44
CA VAL A 91 -1.18 13.08 -8.36
C VAL A 91 0.25 12.54 -8.18
N GLY A 92 0.40 11.22 -8.11
CA GLY A 92 1.71 10.58 -7.90
C GLY A 92 2.22 10.55 -6.46
N SER A 93 1.58 11.27 -5.52
CA SER A 93 1.99 11.23 -4.11
C SER A 93 1.65 9.87 -3.48
N VAL A 94 2.64 9.30 -2.78
CA VAL A 94 2.51 8.03 -2.05
C VAL A 94 2.28 8.33 -0.57
N GLU A 95 1.26 7.69 0.00
CA GLU A 95 1.09 7.58 1.45
C GLU A 95 1.18 6.10 1.82
N HIS A 96 1.97 5.78 2.84
CA HIS A 96 2.12 4.41 3.32
C HIS A 96 0.88 3.96 4.12
N ASP A 97 0.73 2.64 4.25
CA ASP A 97 -0.38 2.08 5.03
C ASP A 97 -0.32 2.57 6.48
N THR A 98 -1.45 3.08 6.96
CA THR A 98 -1.58 3.66 8.29
C THR A 98 -2.97 3.37 8.80
N ILE A 99 -3.07 2.98 10.07
CA ILE A 99 -4.35 2.90 10.79
C ILE A 99 -4.61 4.22 11.52
N ARG A 100 -5.88 4.51 11.82
CA ARG A 100 -6.21 5.61 12.74
C ARG A 100 -5.57 5.35 14.10
N ASN A 101 -5.24 6.43 14.81
CA ASN A 101 -4.68 6.34 16.17
C ASN A 101 -5.58 5.47 17.06
N ILE A 102 -4.99 4.47 17.71
CA ILE A 102 -5.62 3.66 18.75
C ILE A 102 -4.95 4.03 20.05
N TRP A 103 -5.71 4.64 20.95
CA TRP A 103 -5.18 5.12 22.22
C TRP A 103 -6.02 4.63 23.38
N ALA A 104 -5.35 4.25 24.47
CA ALA A 104 -5.94 3.90 25.74
C ALA A 104 -5.00 4.36 26.87
N ARG A 105 -5.57 4.61 28.05
CA ARG A 105 -4.81 4.87 29.28
C ARG A 105 -5.27 3.90 30.35
N TYR A 106 -4.30 3.28 30.99
CA TYR A 106 -4.48 2.52 32.21
C TYR A 106 -3.91 3.34 33.37
N GLY A 107 -4.69 3.43 34.47
CA GLY A 107 -4.22 4.01 35.73
C GLY A 107 -3.57 2.95 36.62
N ASN A 108 -3.34 3.29 37.88
CA ASN A 108 -2.97 2.29 38.89
C ASN A 108 -4.22 1.53 39.32
N PHE A 109 -4.15 0.20 39.39
CA PHE A 109 -5.23 -0.65 39.87
C PHE A 109 -4.75 -1.49 41.06
N ILE A 110 -5.52 -1.51 42.15
CA ILE A 110 -5.37 -2.46 43.25
C ILE A 110 -6.63 -3.33 43.23
N VAL A 111 -6.49 -4.58 42.80
CA VAL A 111 -7.61 -5.51 42.64
C VAL A 111 -7.25 -6.88 43.18
N SER A 112 -8.22 -7.61 43.73
CA SER A 112 -8.05 -8.98 44.22
C SER A 112 -8.12 -10.04 43.10
N ALA A 113 -8.69 -9.68 41.95
CA ALA A 113 -8.72 -10.47 40.73
C ALA A 113 -8.72 -9.54 39.52
N LEU A 114 -8.10 -9.98 38.43
CA LEU A 114 -8.06 -9.25 37.17
C LEU A 114 -8.72 -10.09 36.09
N GLU A 115 -9.56 -9.47 35.28
CA GLU A 115 -10.15 -10.06 34.09
C GLU A 115 -9.79 -9.21 32.87
N ALA A 116 -9.47 -9.85 31.75
CA ALA A 116 -9.22 -9.19 30.48
C ALA A 116 -10.01 -9.88 29.37
N SER A 117 -10.59 -9.08 28.49
CA SER A 117 -11.40 -9.55 27.36
C SER A 117 -11.08 -8.77 26.08
N GLY A 118 -11.58 -9.27 24.96
CA GLY A 118 -11.31 -8.69 23.65
C GLY A 118 -9.82 -8.71 23.32
N ALA A 119 -9.29 -7.58 22.84
CA ALA A 119 -7.88 -7.43 22.51
C ALA A 119 -6.94 -7.50 23.73
N PHE A 120 -7.47 -7.41 24.95
CA PHE A 120 -6.66 -7.53 26.16
C PHE A 120 -6.58 -8.98 26.64
N LYS A 121 -5.40 -9.36 27.13
CA LYS A 121 -5.17 -10.62 27.83
C LYS A 121 -4.21 -10.42 29.01
N ILE A 122 -4.31 -11.32 29.98
CA ILE A 122 -3.43 -11.35 31.15
C ILE A 122 -2.26 -12.28 30.84
N ASN A 123 -1.04 -11.83 31.13
CA ASN A 123 0.13 -12.70 31.09
C ASN A 123 0.13 -13.57 32.35
N ALA A 124 0.17 -14.89 32.22
CA ALA A 124 0.16 -15.78 33.40
C ALA A 124 1.46 -15.69 34.24
N ASN A 125 2.47 -14.97 33.76
CA ASN A 125 3.71 -14.74 34.50
C ASN A 125 3.46 -13.70 35.59
N ALA A 126 3.29 -14.21 36.81
CA ALA A 126 3.05 -13.39 37.98
C ALA A 126 4.26 -13.40 38.93
N ALA A 127 4.66 -12.21 39.42
CA ALA A 127 5.67 -12.06 40.46
C ALA A 127 5.01 -11.57 41.76
N PRO A 128 5.51 -11.95 42.95
CA PRO A 128 5.02 -11.40 44.21
C PRO A 128 5.17 -9.89 44.23
N ALA A 129 4.16 -9.21 44.75
CA ALA A 129 4.14 -7.76 44.90
C ALA A 129 3.75 -7.39 46.33
N TYR A 130 4.39 -6.34 46.85
CA TYR A 130 4.22 -5.89 48.22
C TYR A 130 3.95 -4.39 48.23
N ASP A 131 2.93 -3.98 48.97
CA ASP A 131 2.63 -2.57 49.25
C ASP A 131 2.35 -2.41 50.75
N GLY A 132 3.39 -2.06 51.51
CA GLY A 132 3.37 -2.11 52.97
C GLY A 132 3.09 -3.51 53.50
N ASN A 133 2.01 -3.67 54.28
CA ASN A 133 1.55 -4.97 54.80
C ASN A 133 0.67 -5.74 53.80
N ALA A 134 0.30 -5.15 52.67
CA ALA A 134 -0.46 -5.83 51.63
C ALA A 134 0.47 -6.64 50.73
N HIS A 135 0.07 -7.86 50.40
CA HIS A 135 0.79 -8.75 49.50
C HIS A 135 -0.14 -9.25 48.39
N GLY A 136 0.34 -9.24 47.16
CA GLY A 136 -0.39 -9.65 45.97
C GLY A 136 0.54 -10.17 44.88
N TRP A 137 0.03 -10.21 43.66
CA TRP A 137 0.76 -10.66 42.48
C TRP A 137 0.74 -9.55 41.43
N HIS A 138 1.91 -9.19 40.90
CA HIS A 138 2.02 -8.37 39.69
C HIS A 138 1.79 -9.24 38.47
N THR A 139 1.06 -8.73 37.49
CA THR A 139 0.80 -9.37 36.20
C THR A 139 0.83 -8.33 35.08
N ASP A 140 1.18 -8.75 33.87
CA ASP A 140 1.10 -7.87 32.70
C ASP A 140 -0.30 -7.94 32.07
N ILE A 141 -0.80 -6.78 31.63
CA ILE A 141 -1.92 -6.69 30.70
C ILE A 141 -1.33 -6.47 29.31
N LEU A 142 -1.50 -7.44 28.42
CA LEU A 142 -1.06 -7.32 27.04
C LEU A 142 -2.22 -6.87 26.15
N PHE A 143 -1.89 -6.06 25.15
CA PHE A 143 -2.77 -5.76 24.03
C PHE A 143 -2.36 -6.59 22.81
N ASP A 144 -3.32 -7.27 22.21
CA ASP A 144 -3.14 -8.13 21.06
C ASP A 144 -4.42 -8.10 20.20
N ALA A 145 -4.39 -7.28 19.14
CA ALA A 145 -5.52 -7.11 18.24
C ALA A 145 -5.95 -8.41 17.54
N SER A 146 -5.02 -9.36 17.35
CA SER A 146 -5.29 -10.65 16.68
C SER A 146 -6.35 -11.51 17.39
N ARG A 147 -6.64 -11.20 18.66
CA ARG A 147 -7.68 -11.87 19.46
C ARG A 147 -9.10 -11.55 19.00
N VAL A 148 -9.30 -10.42 18.31
CA VAL A 148 -10.64 -9.93 17.94
C VAL A 148 -10.78 -9.58 16.46
N VAL A 149 -9.67 -9.43 15.74
CA VAL A 149 -9.66 -9.16 14.30
C VAL A 149 -8.55 -9.93 13.60
N PRO A 150 -8.69 -10.27 12.31
CA PRO A 150 -7.58 -10.75 11.50
C PRO A 150 -6.45 -9.71 11.42
N THR A 151 -5.21 -10.16 11.59
CA THR A 151 -4.01 -9.31 11.50
C THR A 151 -3.03 -9.85 10.47
N ALA A 152 -2.28 -8.96 9.83
CA ALA A 152 -1.22 -9.28 8.88
C ALA A 152 -0.12 -8.21 8.93
N ASN A 153 0.98 -8.41 8.20
CA ASN A 153 2.08 -7.43 8.09
C ASN A 153 1.68 -6.15 7.34
N GLU A 154 0.55 -6.15 6.63
CA GLU A 154 0.02 -5.03 5.85
C GLU A 154 -1.43 -4.77 6.29
N ASN A 155 -1.78 -3.50 6.56
CA ASN A 155 -3.16 -3.14 6.84
C ASN A 155 -3.98 -3.05 5.54
N ARG A 156 -4.86 -4.02 5.31
CA ARG A 156 -5.68 -4.09 4.10
C ARG A 156 -7.10 -4.61 4.35
N PRO A 157 -8.11 -4.01 3.70
CA PRO A 157 -9.42 -4.64 3.57
C PRO A 157 -9.35 -5.93 2.74
N LEU A 158 -10.42 -6.73 2.79
CA LEU A 158 -10.63 -7.81 1.83
C LEU A 158 -10.54 -7.26 0.40
N ASN A 159 -9.75 -7.90 -0.45
CA ASN A 159 -9.46 -7.43 -1.80
C ASN A 159 -9.31 -8.61 -2.76
N ILE A 160 -9.38 -8.32 -4.06
CA ILE A 160 -9.15 -9.26 -5.16
C ILE A 160 -8.11 -8.67 -6.12
N GLY A 161 -7.24 -9.52 -6.65
CA GLY A 161 -6.18 -9.12 -7.59
C GLY A 161 -6.73 -8.80 -8.98
N MET A 162 -6.25 -7.70 -9.56
CA MET A 162 -6.48 -7.30 -10.95
C MET A 162 -5.16 -6.77 -11.53
N THR A 163 -5.01 -6.78 -12.85
CA THR A 163 -3.80 -6.29 -13.50
C THR A 163 -3.87 -4.77 -13.68
N PRO A 164 -3.02 -3.98 -13.00
CA PRO A 164 -2.92 -2.54 -13.25
C PRO A 164 -2.29 -2.29 -14.62
N ALA A 165 -3.01 -1.66 -15.52
CA ALA A 165 -2.57 -1.43 -16.89
C ALA A 165 -2.59 0.06 -17.26
N ILE A 166 -1.74 0.45 -18.23
CA ILE A 166 -1.71 1.75 -18.89
C ILE A 166 -2.04 1.59 -20.37
N TYR A 167 -2.88 2.45 -20.92
CA TYR A 167 -3.13 2.48 -22.36
C TYR A 167 -2.11 3.35 -23.08
N LEU A 168 -1.42 2.78 -24.07
CA LEU A 168 -0.48 3.46 -24.97
C LEU A 168 -0.98 3.51 -26.42
N GLY A 169 -2.02 2.72 -26.76
CA GLY A 169 -2.66 2.73 -28.07
C GLY A 169 -1.82 2.17 -29.23
N VAL A 170 -0.75 1.43 -28.91
CA VAL A 170 0.23 0.85 -29.84
C VAL A 170 0.60 -0.57 -29.45
#